data_AF-R5MBM8-F1
#
_entry.id   AF-R5MBM8-F1
#
_cell.length_a   1.000
_cell.length_b   1.000
_cell.length_c   1.000
_cell.angle_alpha   90.00
_cell.angle_beta   90.00
_cell.angle_gamma   90.00
#
_symmetry.space_group_name_H-M   'P 1'
#
loop_
_entity.id
_entity.type
_entity.pdbx_description
1 polymer ?
#
loop_
_entity_poly.entity_id
_entity_poly.type
_entity_poly.pdbx_seq_one_letter_code
_entity_poly.pdbx_strand_id
1 'polypeptide(L)'
;MITEKLGGSIASLTIYTIIANCVTSIIIPLFFPMVEKSADISFLFAFMMILKRVITVLLLPLCLALLTRRFLPKFAEKIKKQKNLAFYMWGFNLSIMMGLTLHNIVAATVSGLSLILLLVLPLGVTLLLFSIGKGVGRCYGESVSAGQALGQKNTMVGIWLTVTFLNPTAAVAPCAYVIWQNMVNAWQLWYKDKYGKLKW
;
A
#
# COMPACT_ATOMS: atom_id res chain seq x y z
N MET A 1 -11.52 -4.29 7.74
CA MET A 1 -10.32 -4.25 6.84
C MET A 1 -10.07 -5.63 6.24
N ILE A 2 -9.28 -5.81 5.17
CA ILE A 2 -8.99 -7.16 4.62
C ILE A 2 -8.40 -8.07 5.71
N THR A 3 -7.43 -7.58 6.47
CA THR A 3 -6.79 -8.31 7.58
C THR A 3 -7.77 -8.81 8.63
N GLU A 4 -8.73 -7.99 9.04
CA GLU A 4 -9.80 -8.37 9.98
C GLU A 4 -10.69 -9.48 9.40
N LYS A 5 -11.08 -9.37 8.12
CA LYS A 5 -11.82 -10.44 7.43
C LYS A 5 -10.99 -11.72 7.32
N LEU A 6 -9.68 -11.61 7.20
CA LEU A 6 -8.74 -12.73 7.21
C LEU A 6 -8.45 -13.27 8.62
N GLY A 7 -8.90 -12.59 9.68
CA GLY A 7 -8.77 -13.03 11.09
C GLY A 7 -7.47 -12.58 11.75
N GLY A 8 -6.78 -11.59 11.19
CA GLY A 8 -5.62 -10.95 11.81
C GLY A 8 -6.02 -9.83 12.78
N SER A 9 -5.11 -9.52 13.70
CA SER A 9 -5.28 -8.49 14.72
C SER A 9 -5.24 -7.08 14.11
N ILE A 10 -6.34 -6.32 14.28
CA ILE A 10 -6.44 -4.91 13.86
C ILE A 10 -5.48 -4.04 14.68
N ALA A 11 -5.31 -4.34 15.97
CA ALA A 11 -4.44 -3.61 16.87
C ALA A 11 -2.97 -3.74 16.44
N SER A 12 -2.52 -4.97 16.18
CA SER A 12 -1.17 -5.24 15.69
C SER A 12 -0.92 -4.56 14.34
N LEU A 13 -1.87 -4.67 13.40
CA LEU A 13 -1.76 -4.01 12.10
C LEU A 13 -1.67 -2.49 12.23
N THR A 14 -2.43 -1.88 13.15
CA THR A 14 -2.41 -0.43 13.38
C THR A 14 -1.03 0.01 13.88
N ILE A 15 -0.46 -0.70 14.85
CA ILE A 15 0.88 -0.42 15.38
C ILE A 15 1.93 -0.60 14.28
N TYR A 16 1.90 -1.71 13.54
CA TYR A 16 2.83 -1.94 12.42
C TYR A 16 2.69 -0.86 11.35
N THR A 17 1.48 -0.42 11.04
CA THR A 17 1.24 0.63 10.06
C THR A 17 1.82 1.96 10.53
N ILE A 18 1.65 2.32 11.81
CA ILE A 18 2.24 3.55 12.37
C ILE A 18 3.76 3.48 12.31
N ILE A 19 4.37 2.40 12.79
CA ILE A 19 5.82 2.21 12.77
C ILE A 19 6.34 2.25 11.33
N ALA A 20 5.72 1.50 10.42
CA ALA A 20 6.11 1.46 9.01
C ALA A 20 6.02 2.85 8.38
N ASN A 21 4.98 3.62 8.69
CA ASN A 21 4.81 4.99 8.20
C ASN A 21 5.89 5.95 8.74
N CYS A 22 6.23 5.87 10.03
CA CYS A 22 7.33 6.65 10.61
C CYS A 22 8.67 6.29 9.96
N VAL A 23 8.96 4.99 9.85
CA VAL A 23 10.20 4.51 9.19
C VAL A 23 10.24 4.96 7.73
N THR A 24 9.12 4.84 7.01
CA THR A 24 8.99 5.27 5.61
C THR A 24 9.23 6.78 5.45
N SER A 25 8.72 7.59 6.38
CA SER A 25 8.92 9.05 6.38
C SER A 25 10.36 9.49 6.56
N ILE A 26 11.25 8.59 7.01
CA ILE A 26 12.68 8.86 7.18
C ILE A 26 13.47 8.18 6.03
N ILE A 27 13.21 6.90 5.77
CA ILE A 27 13.96 6.10 4.79
C ILE A 27 13.75 6.61 3.37
N ILE A 28 12.51 6.90 2.95
CA ILE A 28 12.28 7.32 1.56
C ILE A 28 13.00 8.64 1.26
N PRO A 29 12.84 9.73 2.05
CA PRO A 29 13.58 10.96 1.80
C PRO A 29 15.11 10.81 1.87
N LEU A 30 15.62 9.86 2.65
CA LEU A 30 17.06 9.65 2.82
C LEU A 30 17.67 8.86 1.65
N PHE A 31 17.06 7.73 1.27
CA PHE A 31 17.63 6.81 0.29
C PHE A 31 17.19 7.09 -1.15
N PHE A 32 15.98 7.61 -1.36
CA PHE A 32 15.47 7.84 -2.71
C PHE A 32 16.34 8.83 -3.52
N PRO A 33 16.80 9.96 -2.96
CA PRO A 33 17.73 10.85 -3.65
C PRO A 33 19.13 10.25 -3.89
N MET A 34 19.51 9.18 -3.17
CA MET A 34 20.79 8.50 -3.38
C MET A 34 20.73 7.47 -4.52
N VAL A 35 19.54 6.90 -4.77
CA VAL A 35 19.28 5.96 -5.88
C VAL A 35 19.08 6.73 -7.19
N GLU A 36 18.37 7.85 -7.14
CA GLU A 36 18.10 8.68 -8.31
C GLU A 36 19.14 9.80 -8.43
N LYS A 37 20.19 9.59 -9.22
CA LYS A 37 21.14 10.65 -9.60
C LYS A 37 20.57 11.54 -10.70
N SER A 38 19.42 12.15 -10.48
CA SER A 38 18.84 13.12 -11.41
C SER A 38 19.49 14.49 -11.20
N ALA A 39 20.20 14.95 -12.22
CA ALA A 39 21.27 15.94 -12.17
C ALA A 39 20.89 17.40 -11.85
N ASP A 40 19.68 17.73 -11.37
CA ASP A 40 19.24 19.13 -11.21
C ASP A 40 18.44 19.46 -9.95
N ILE A 41 18.24 18.51 -9.03
CA ILE A 41 17.47 18.75 -7.79
C ILE A 41 18.37 18.51 -6.58
N SER A 42 18.48 19.50 -5.69
CA SER A 42 19.27 19.34 -4.47
C SER A 42 18.64 18.28 -3.55
N PHE A 43 19.50 17.50 -2.88
CA PHE A 43 19.10 16.49 -1.91
C PHE A 43 18.08 17.04 -0.89
N LEU A 44 18.33 18.25 -0.37
CA LEU A 44 17.48 18.88 0.65
C LEU A 44 16.08 19.22 0.09
N PHE A 45 15.99 19.63 -1.17
CA PHE A 45 14.71 19.94 -1.81
C PHE A 45 13.89 18.66 -2.04
N ALA A 46 14.51 17.60 -2.57
CA ALA A 46 13.87 16.30 -2.72
C ALA A 46 13.42 15.74 -1.35
N PHE A 47 14.26 15.86 -0.33
CA PHE A 47 13.96 15.47 1.04
C PHE A 47 12.71 16.18 1.59
N MET A 48 12.66 17.51 1.51
CA MET A 48 11.53 18.30 2.02
C MET A 48 10.24 18.06 1.24
N MET A 49 10.33 17.86 -0.08
CA MET A 49 9.18 17.56 -0.92
C MET A 49 8.53 16.23 -0.53
N ILE A 50 9.35 15.17 -0.39
CA ILE A 50 8.88 13.84 0.01
C ILE A 50 8.33 13.90 1.45
N LEU A 51 9.04 14.55 2.37
CA LEU A 51 8.63 14.69 3.78
C LEU A 51 7.24 15.37 3.89
N LYS A 52 7.03 16.49 3.19
CA LYS A 52 5.74 17.19 3.16
C LYS A 52 4.62 16.27 2.68
N ARG A 53 4.85 15.48 1.63
CA ARG A 53 3.83 14.59 1.08
C ARG A 53 3.48 13.46 2.03
N VAL A 54 4.49 12.84 2.65
CA VAL A 54 4.30 11.75 3.63
C VAL A 54 3.53 12.25 4.85
N ILE A 55 3.90 13.43 5.38
CA ILE A 55 3.16 14.11 6.46
C ILE A 55 1.70 14.37 6.05
N THR A 56 1.46 14.96 4.88
CA THR A 56 0.10 15.27 4.44
C THR A 56 -0.75 14.02 4.22
N VAL A 57 -0.20 12.95 3.64
CA VAL A 57 -0.96 11.73 3.34
C VAL A 57 -1.27 10.93 4.61
N LEU A 58 -0.43 11.03 5.64
CA LEU A 58 -0.54 10.17 6.83
C LEU A 58 -1.01 10.91 8.09
N LEU A 59 -0.45 12.08 8.38
CA LEU A 59 -0.80 12.84 9.58
C LEU A 59 -2.10 13.63 9.40
N LEU A 60 -2.38 14.18 8.21
CA LEU A 60 -3.61 14.95 8.01
C LEU A 60 -4.88 14.11 8.26
N PRO A 61 -5.04 12.88 7.72
CA PRO A 61 -6.22 12.06 8.00
C PRO A 61 -6.33 11.68 9.47
N LEU A 62 -5.20 11.42 10.14
CA LEU A 62 -5.18 11.10 11.56
C LEU A 62 -5.63 12.31 12.41
N CYS A 63 -5.07 13.49 12.14
CA CYS A 63 -5.48 14.73 12.78
C CYS A 63 -6.98 15.00 12.56
N LEU A 64 -7.46 14.89 11.32
CA LEU A 64 -8.88 15.05 11.01
C LEU A 64 -9.75 14.02 11.75
N ALA A 65 -9.32 12.77 11.85
CA ALA A 65 -10.04 11.74 12.60
C ALA A 65 -10.10 12.06 14.11
N LEU A 66 -9.01 12.54 14.71
CA LEU A 66 -8.95 12.94 16.11
C LEU A 66 -9.79 14.19 16.38
N LEU A 67 -9.71 15.20 15.51
CA LEU A 67 -10.53 16.42 15.58
C LEU A 67 -12.01 16.09 15.42
N THR A 68 -12.37 15.22 14.47
CA THR A 68 -13.76 14.76 14.28
C THR A 68 -14.28 14.03 15.53
N ARG A 69 -13.45 13.20 16.17
CA ARG A 69 -13.82 12.55 17.44
C ARG A 69 -14.03 13.56 18.58
N ARG A 70 -13.23 14.63 18.63
CA ARG A 70 -13.31 15.65 19.69
C ARG A 70 -14.45 16.65 19.48
N PHE A 71 -14.61 17.16 18.26
CA PHE A 71 -15.53 18.26 17.95
C PHE A 71 -16.87 17.79 17.36
N LEU A 72 -16.92 16.61 16.74
CA LEU A 72 -18.13 16.07 16.09
C LEU A 72 -18.41 14.62 16.52
N PRO A 73 -18.52 14.30 17.83
CA PRO A 73 -18.65 12.93 18.31
C PRO A 73 -19.90 12.22 17.80
N LYS A 74 -21.03 12.92 17.63
CA LYS A 74 -22.27 12.35 17.06
C LYS A 74 -22.08 11.89 15.62
N PHE A 75 -21.28 12.62 14.83
CA PHE A 75 -20.95 12.25 13.46
C PHE A 75 -19.99 11.05 13.42
N ALA A 76 -18.96 11.05 14.27
CA ALA A 76 -18.05 9.92 14.41
C ALA A 76 -18.78 8.63 14.81
N GLU A 77 -19.74 8.71 15.73
CA GLU A 77 -20.60 7.58 16.12
C GLU A 77 -21.50 7.10 14.96
N LYS A 78 -22.07 8.02 14.17
CA LYS A 78 -22.87 7.66 12.99
C LYS A 78 -22.04 6.90 11.95
N ILE A 79 -20.80 7.30 11.72
CA ILE A 79 -19.86 6.59 10.83
C ILE A 79 -19.53 5.21 11.38
N LYS A 80 -19.21 5.08 12.67
CA LYS A 80 -18.91 3.78 13.30
C LYS A 80 -20.07 2.79 13.21
N LYS A 81 -21.32 3.26 13.25
CA LYS A 81 -22.53 2.42 13.15
C LYS A 81 -22.70 1.80 11.75
N GLN A 82 -22.08 2.36 10.72
CA GLN A 82 -22.17 1.81 9.36
C GLN A 82 -21.26 0.58 9.21
N LYS A 83 -21.86 -0.61 9.24
CA LYS A 83 -21.14 -1.87 9.02
C LYS A 83 -20.50 -1.86 7.63
N ASN A 84 -19.24 -2.28 7.56
CA ASN A 84 -18.47 -2.44 6.32
C ASN A 84 -18.24 -1.16 5.48
N LEU A 85 -18.52 0.04 6.00
CA LEU A 85 -18.29 1.29 5.25
C LEU A 85 -16.83 1.41 4.75
N ALA A 86 -15.86 1.08 5.61
CA ALA A 86 -14.45 1.08 5.25
C ALA A 86 -14.13 0.09 4.12
N PHE A 87 -14.85 -1.03 4.04
CA PHE A 87 -14.68 -2.03 2.96
C PHE A 87 -15.25 -1.51 1.64
N TYR A 88 -16.42 -0.85 1.65
CA TYR A 88 -16.98 -0.23 0.44
C TYR A 88 -16.13 0.93 -0.07
N MET A 89 -15.66 1.82 0.83
CA MET A 89 -14.74 2.89 0.43
C MET A 89 -13.44 2.33 -0.13
N TRP A 90 -12.92 1.25 0.46
CA TRP A 90 -11.75 0.56 -0.06
C TRP A 90 -12.00 -0.03 -1.46
N GLY A 91 -13.14 -0.70 -1.68
CA GLY A 91 -13.51 -1.25 -2.98
C GLY A 91 -13.68 -0.17 -4.06
N PHE A 92 -14.33 0.94 -3.72
CA PHE A 92 -14.45 2.08 -4.63
C PHE A 92 -13.09 2.69 -5.00
N ASN A 93 -12.23 2.91 -3.99
CA ASN A 93 -10.87 3.38 -4.21
C ASN A 93 -10.06 2.40 -5.07
N LEU A 94 -10.24 1.09 -4.87
CA LEU A 94 -9.60 0.05 -5.66
C LEU A 94 -10.03 0.12 -7.13
N SER A 95 -11.31 0.35 -7.43
CA SER A 95 -11.80 0.49 -8.80
C SER A 95 -11.16 1.68 -9.52
N ILE A 96 -11.05 2.83 -8.85
CA ILE A 96 -10.37 4.01 -9.41
C ILE A 96 -8.89 3.71 -9.65
N MET A 97 -8.21 3.12 -8.67
CA MET A 97 -6.80 2.75 -8.79
C MET A 97 -6.55 1.75 -9.92
N MET A 98 -7.46 0.79 -10.12
CA MET A 98 -7.38 -0.18 -11.21
C MET A 98 -7.50 0.52 -12.57
N GLY A 99 -8.42 1.47 -12.71
CA GLY A 99 -8.59 2.28 -13.92
C GLY A 99 -7.33 3.08 -14.26
N LEU A 100 -6.75 3.79 -13.28
CA LEU A 100 -5.51 4.55 -13.46
C LEU A 100 -4.34 3.63 -13.84
N THR A 101 -4.25 2.47 -13.20
CA THR A 101 -3.21 1.48 -13.44
C THR A 101 -3.29 0.92 -14.86
N LEU A 102 -4.48 0.51 -15.31
CA LEU A 102 -4.71 0.02 -16.68
C LEU A 102 -4.37 1.10 -17.70
N HIS A 103 -4.79 2.34 -17.46
CA HIS A 103 -4.45 3.46 -18.34
C HIS A 103 -2.94 3.64 -18.49
N ASN A 104 -2.19 3.63 -17.38
CA ASN A 104 -0.73 3.77 -17.40
C ASN A 104 -0.02 2.60 -18.10
N ILE A 105 -0.52 1.37 -17.95
CA ILE A 105 0.04 0.19 -18.62
C ILE A 105 -0.19 0.26 -20.13
N VAL A 106 -1.40 0.65 -20.56
CA VAL A 106 -1.77 0.73 -21.99
C VAL A 106 -1.07 1.91 -22.67
N ALA A 107 -0.91 3.03 -21.96
CA ALA A 107 -0.21 4.21 -22.47
C ALA A 107 1.33 4.05 -22.49
N ALA A 108 1.88 3.03 -21.84
CA ALA A 108 3.32 2.83 -21.76
C ALA A 108 3.89 2.39 -23.12
N THR A 109 4.74 3.23 -23.69
CA THR A 109 5.48 2.95 -24.94
C THR A 109 6.77 2.17 -24.63
N VAL A 110 6.64 0.88 -24.34
CA VAL A 110 7.77 0.00 -24.01
C VAL A 110 7.93 -1.16 -24.97
N SER A 111 9.17 -1.66 -25.09
CA SER A 111 9.43 -2.94 -25.75
C SER A 111 8.65 -4.07 -25.07
N GLY A 112 8.21 -5.07 -25.84
CA GLY A 112 7.41 -6.19 -25.31
C GLY A 112 8.11 -6.95 -24.18
N LEU A 113 9.43 -7.13 -24.26
CA LEU A 113 10.21 -7.79 -23.21
C LEU A 113 10.27 -6.94 -21.93
N SER A 114 10.47 -5.62 -22.04
CA SER A 114 10.45 -4.71 -20.90
C SER A 114 9.08 -4.70 -20.21
N LEU A 115 7.99 -4.70 -20.98
CA LEU A 115 6.64 -4.77 -20.42
C LEU A 115 6.43 -6.06 -19.64
N ILE A 116 6.83 -7.22 -20.20
CA ILE A 116 6.73 -8.51 -19.51
C ILE A 116 7.48 -8.48 -18.18
N LEU A 117 8.72 -7.97 -18.16
CA LEU A 117 9.50 -7.86 -16.92
C LEU A 117 8.83 -6.93 -15.91
N LEU A 118 8.30 -5.78 -16.36
CA LEU A 118 7.58 -4.83 -15.51
C LEU A 118 6.27 -5.39 -14.94
N LEU A 119 5.69 -6.42 -15.55
CA LEU A 119 4.50 -7.12 -15.04
C LEU A 119 4.86 -8.32 -14.14
N VAL A 120 5.86 -9.11 -14.52
CA VAL A 120 6.20 -10.38 -13.84
C VAL A 120 7.06 -10.16 -12.61
N LEU A 121 8.03 -9.24 -12.63
CA LEU A 121 8.88 -9.00 -11.46
C LEU A 121 8.06 -8.52 -10.24
N PRO A 122 7.10 -7.58 -10.38
CA PRO A 122 6.23 -7.21 -9.26
C PRO A 122 5.38 -8.35 -8.72
N LEU A 123 4.99 -9.33 -9.54
CA LEU A 123 4.32 -10.54 -9.05
C LEU A 123 5.25 -11.34 -8.12
N GLY A 124 6.48 -11.59 -8.56
CA GLY A 124 7.49 -12.27 -7.75
C GLY A 124 7.73 -11.55 -6.42
N VAL A 125 7.90 -10.23 -6.45
CA VAL A 125 8.07 -9.40 -5.25
C VAL A 125 6.84 -9.47 -4.35
N THR A 126 5.62 -9.43 -4.91
CA THR A 126 4.37 -9.56 -4.14
C THR A 126 4.34 -10.88 -3.39
N LEU A 127 4.56 -12.00 -4.08
CA LEU A 127 4.54 -13.33 -3.48
C LEU A 127 5.61 -13.49 -2.41
N LEU A 128 6.81 -12.95 -2.65
CA LEU A 128 7.92 -12.98 -1.70
C LEU A 128 7.61 -12.17 -0.44
N LEU A 129 7.08 -10.94 -0.57
CA LEU A 129 6.74 -10.10 0.58
C LEU A 129 5.61 -10.71 1.42
N PHE A 130 4.56 -11.24 0.79
CA PHE A 130 3.51 -11.96 1.52
C PHE A 130 4.06 -13.22 2.20
N SER A 131 4.92 -13.99 1.52
CA SER A 131 5.50 -15.22 2.08
C SER A 131 6.42 -14.95 3.25
N ILE A 132 7.32 -13.97 3.16
CA ILE A 132 8.22 -13.59 4.25
C ILE A 132 7.41 -13.09 5.44
N GLY A 133 6.42 -12.21 5.21
CA GLY A 133 5.59 -11.67 6.28
C GLY A 133 4.84 -12.77 7.01
N LYS A 134 4.25 -13.72 6.27
CA LYS A 134 3.57 -14.89 6.84
C LYS A 134 4.53 -15.84 7.55
N GLY A 135 5.72 -16.07 6.99
CA GLY A 135 6.76 -16.90 7.58
C GLY A 135 7.21 -16.37 8.93
N VAL A 136 7.57 -15.09 9.01
CA VAL A 136 7.96 -14.43 10.26
C VAL A 136 6.80 -14.41 11.25
N GLY A 137 5.59 -14.03 10.83
CA GLY A 137 4.42 -13.97 11.69
C GLY A 137 3.97 -15.34 12.21
N ARG A 138 4.29 -16.44 11.51
CA ARG A 138 3.92 -17.80 11.93
C ARG A 138 4.56 -18.19 13.25
N CYS A 139 5.79 -17.75 13.52
CA CYS A 139 6.47 -17.98 14.80
C CYS A 139 5.74 -17.33 16.00
N TYR A 140 4.88 -16.33 15.74
CA TYR A 140 4.18 -15.55 16.75
C TYR A 140 2.66 -15.75 16.72
N GLY A 141 2.14 -16.69 15.93
CA GLY A 141 0.68 -16.87 15.76
C GLY A 141 -0.02 -15.75 14.96
N GLU A 142 0.73 -14.79 14.41
CA GLU A 142 0.24 -13.57 13.74
C GLU A 142 0.53 -13.60 12.23
N SER A 143 0.60 -14.79 11.63
CA SER A 143 0.95 -14.99 10.21
C SER A 143 0.14 -14.09 9.27
N VAL A 144 -1.18 -14.01 9.45
CA VAL A 144 -2.06 -13.17 8.61
C VAL A 144 -1.72 -11.69 8.77
N SER A 145 -1.61 -11.20 10.01
CA SER A 145 -1.32 -9.78 10.29
C SER A 145 0.04 -9.36 9.74
N ALA A 146 1.07 -10.19 9.95
CA ALA A 146 2.43 -9.92 9.49
C ALA A 146 2.55 -10.02 7.95
N GLY A 147 1.88 -11.00 7.33
CA GLY A 147 1.77 -11.11 5.88
C GLY A 147 1.12 -9.89 5.24
N GLN A 148 0.03 -9.41 5.83
CA GLN A 148 -0.67 -8.21 5.37
C GLN A 148 0.19 -6.95 5.59
N ALA A 149 0.84 -6.82 6.75
CA ALA A 149 1.71 -5.68 7.04
C ALA A 149 2.91 -5.58 6.08
N LEU A 150 3.49 -6.73 5.67
CA LEU A 150 4.63 -6.74 4.77
C LEU A 150 4.21 -6.65 3.29
N GLY A 151 3.19 -7.41 2.87
CA GLY A 151 2.77 -7.53 1.49
C GLY A 151 1.83 -6.44 0.99
N GLN A 152 0.93 -5.91 1.83
CA GLN A 152 -0.03 -4.88 1.42
C GLN A 152 0.58 -3.47 1.58
N LYS A 153 1.35 -3.03 0.58
CA LYS A 153 2.03 -1.73 0.60
C LYS A 153 1.10 -0.60 0.17
N ASN A 154 1.32 0.59 0.75
CA ASN A 154 0.75 1.84 0.23
C ASN A 154 1.52 2.25 -1.03
N THR A 155 1.15 1.66 -2.15
CA THR A 155 1.89 1.76 -3.41
C THR A 155 1.66 3.10 -4.12
N MET A 156 0.70 3.92 -3.65
CA MET A 156 0.41 5.24 -4.20
C MET A 156 1.62 6.19 -4.10
N VAL A 157 2.36 6.12 -2.99
CA VAL A 157 3.61 6.88 -2.81
C VAL A 157 4.67 6.42 -3.80
N GLY A 158 4.78 5.11 -4.03
CA GLY A 158 5.68 4.53 -5.02
C GLY A 158 5.36 5.01 -6.43
N ILE A 159 4.10 4.93 -6.85
CA ILE A 159 3.65 5.43 -8.16
C ILE A 159 4.01 6.91 -8.32
N TRP A 160 3.72 7.74 -7.31
CA TRP A 160 4.05 9.17 -7.35
C TRP A 160 5.56 9.40 -7.49
N LEU A 161 6.39 8.72 -6.69
CA LEU A 161 7.85 8.84 -6.78
C LEU A 161 8.34 8.48 -8.18
N THR A 162 7.83 7.40 -8.74
CA THR A 162 8.26 6.92 -10.06
C THR A 162 7.82 7.84 -11.20
N VAL A 163 6.58 8.35 -11.16
CA VAL A 163 6.12 9.33 -12.16
C VAL A 163 6.86 10.66 -12.03
N THR A 164 7.17 11.09 -10.80
CA THR A 164 7.75 12.42 -10.53
C THR A 164 9.25 12.48 -10.81
N PHE A 165 9.99 11.40 -10.52
CA PHE A 165 11.46 11.44 -10.49
C PHE A 165 12.15 10.48 -11.47
N LEU A 166 11.45 9.45 -11.95
CA LEU A 166 11.99 8.48 -12.91
C LEU A 166 11.44 8.78 -14.30
N ASN A 167 10.41 8.04 -14.71
CA ASN A 167 9.69 8.26 -15.95
C ASN A 167 8.31 7.58 -15.85
N PRO A 168 7.32 8.00 -16.66
CA PRO A 168 5.97 7.43 -16.65
C PRO A 168 5.96 5.92 -16.89
N THR A 169 6.93 5.42 -17.66
CA THR A 169 7.09 4.01 -17.96
C THR A 169 7.46 3.17 -16.75
N ALA A 170 8.35 3.66 -15.88
CA ALA A 170 8.75 2.95 -14.67
C ALA A 170 7.58 2.81 -13.70
N ALA A 171 6.58 3.70 -13.77
CA ALA A 171 5.38 3.65 -12.93
C ALA A 171 4.51 2.42 -13.23
N VAL A 172 4.72 1.74 -14.35
CA VAL A 172 4.10 0.46 -14.68
C VAL A 172 4.40 -0.61 -13.62
N ALA A 173 5.62 -0.66 -13.08
CA ALA A 173 6.00 -1.65 -12.07
C ALA A 173 5.22 -1.51 -10.74
N PRO A 174 5.17 -0.34 -10.07
CA PRO A 174 4.35 -0.18 -8.87
C PRO A 174 2.84 -0.31 -9.19
N CYS A 175 2.39 0.10 -10.37
CA CYS A 175 1.03 -0.15 -10.83
C CYS A 175 0.71 -1.67 -10.93
N ALA A 176 1.59 -2.45 -11.55
CA ALA A 176 1.45 -3.91 -11.61
C ALA A 176 1.48 -4.55 -10.23
N TYR A 177 2.33 -4.06 -9.31
CA TYR A 177 2.34 -4.50 -7.91
C TYR A 177 0.98 -4.31 -7.24
N VAL A 178 0.31 -3.17 -7.46
CA VAL A 178 -1.05 -2.92 -6.95
C VAL A 178 -2.03 -3.99 -7.44
N ILE A 179 -1.97 -4.39 -8.71
CA ILE A 179 -2.82 -5.45 -9.24
C ILE A 179 -2.54 -6.77 -8.49
N TRP A 180 -1.27 -7.18 -8.44
CA TRP A 180 -0.91 -8.47 -7.87
C TRP A 180 -1.23 -8.59 -6.39
N GLN A 181 -0.93 -7.57 -5.58
CA GLN A 181 -1.27 -7.60 -4.15
C GLN A 181 -2.79 -7.72 -3.93
N ASN A 182 -3.61 -7.09 -4.79
CA ASN A 182 -5.06 -7.15 -4.67
C ASN A 182 -5.62 -8.49 -5.16
N MET A 183 -5.02 -9.10 -6.18
CA MET A 183 -5.36 -10.47 -6.59
C MET A 183 -5.03 -11.48 -5.48
N VAL A 184 -3.86 -11.37 -4.84
CA VAL A 184 -3.48 -12.20 -3.69
C VAL A 184 -4.49 -12.02 -2.54
N ASN A 185 -4.87 -10.78 -2.22
CA ASN A 185 -5.86 -10.50 -1.20
C ASN A 185 -7.25 -11.08 -1.53
N ALA A 186 -7.71 -10.95 -2.78
CA ALA A 186 -8.97 -11.52 -3.22
C ALA A 186 -8.97 -13.05 -3.11
N TRP A 187 -7.87 -13.70 -3.51
CA TRP A 187 -7.69 -15.14 -3.38
C TRP A 187 -7.68 -15.60 -1.91
N GLN A 188 -6.98 -14.88 -1.02
CA GLN A 188 -6.97 -15.18 0.42
C GLN A 188 -8.36 -15.08 1.05
N LEU A 189 -9.15 -14.07 0.66
CA LEU A 189 -10.53 -13.91 1.12
C LEU A 189 -11.41 -15.06 0.64
N TRP A 190 -11.35 -15.40 -0.65
CA TRP A 190 -12.11 -16.52 -1.21
C TRP A 190 -11.73 -17.86 -0.57
N TYR A 191 -10.43 -18.12 -0.37
CA TYR A 191 -9.97 -19.36 0.24
C TYR A 191 -10.48 -19.49 1.68
N LYS A 192 -10.42 -18.40 2.45
CA LYS A 192 -10.95 -18.37 3.81
C LYS A 192 -12.45 -18.65 3.85
N ASP A 193 -13.20 -18.02 2.96
CA ASP A 193 -14.65 -18.19 2.87
C ASP A 193 -15.02 -19.64 2.53
N LYS A 194 -14.29 -20.24 1.58
CA LYS A 194 -14.54 -21.60 1.11
C LYS A 194 -14.12 -22.70 2.10
N TYR A 195 -12.98 -22.54 2.78
CA TYR A 195 -12.37 -23.61 3.59
C TYR A 195 -12.31 -23.31 5.09
N GLY A 196 -12.77 -22.14 5.54
CA GLY A 196 -12.80 -21.71 6.95
C GLY A 196 -11.42 -21.45 7.58
N LYS A 197 -10.32 -21.70 6.87
CA LYS A 197 -8.94 -21.54 7.34
C LYS A 197 -8.08 -20.94 6.24
N LEU A 198 -7.03 -20.19 6.60
CA LEU A 198 -5.96 -19.82 5.66
C LEU A 198 -4.83 -20.84 5.76
N LYS A 199 -4.50 -21.54 4.66
CA LYS A 199 -3.33 -22.43 4.59
C LYS A 199 -2.07 -21.65 4.20
N TRP A 200 -2.27 -20.65 3.33
CA TRP A 200 -1.32 -19.63 2.92
C TRP A 200 -2.05 -18.33 2.71
#